data_AF-A0A9D4UGW0-F1
#
_entry.id   AF-A0A9D4UGW0-F1
#
_cell.length_a   1.000
_cell.length_b   1.000
_cell.length_c   1.000
_cell.angle_alpha   90.00
_cell.angle_beta   90.00
_cell.angle_gamma   90.00
#
_symmetry.space_group_name_H-M   'P 1'
#
loop_
_entity.id
_entity.type
_entity.pdbx_description
1 polymer ?
#
loop_
_entity_poly.entity_id
_entity_poly.type
_entity_poly.pdbx_seq_one_letter_code
_entity_poly.pdbx_strand_id
1 'polypeptide(L)'
;MMPLHDEQRRTAMFMKDRIPLKVAVVCYVVLAIVSTISVPLIFPQVKWYYVFISYIMAPVLGFCNAYGCGLTDWSLASTYGKLGLFVFSAWAGANGGVLVGLVSCGVMMVIVSCSADLMQDFKTGYLTLSSPRSMFVSQVIGTVMGCIIAPLTFWLFWNAFDVGNPQGEYKAPYAIIYREMATIGVQGFGALPKHCLDMCYGFFIGAMLVNFIRDKPLKKWAGYIPIPMAMAIPFYIGPYFTIDMFVGTVIVYVWQKLNLKKAKLLVPAVASGLICGDGIWTLISAILALAKKAAPLCMTFLPSKTADHMGLPAY
;
A
#
# COMPACT_ATOMS: atom_id res chain seq x y z
N MET A 1 -21.94 -29.35 -9.39
CA MET A 1 -21.77 -29.33 -10.86
C MET A 1 -21.82 -27.93 -11.46
N MET A 2 -22.63 -26.99 -10.97
CA MET A 2 -22.72 -25.60 -11.46
C MET A 2 -21.44 -24.72 -11.35
N PRO A 3 -20.63 -24.75 -10.27
CA PRO A 3 -19.53 -23.77 -10.11
C PRO A 3 -18.35 -23.98 -11.07
N LEU A 4 -18.13 -25.21 -11.56
CA LEU A 4 -17.02 -25.52 -12.46
C LEU A 4 -17.26 -24.94 -13.87
N HIS A 5 -18.51 -24.91 -14.33
CA HIS A 5 -18.87 -24.37 -15.63
C HIS A 5 -18.74 -22.85 -15.68
N ASP A 6 -19.13 -22.17 -14.60
CA ASP A 6 -18.96 -20.72 -14.46
C ASP A 6 -17.48 -20.31 -14.42
N GLU A 7 -16.64 -21.10 -13.73
CA GLU A 7 -15.20 -20.86 -13.66
C GLU A 7 -14.52 -21.06 -15.02
N GLN A 8 -14.89 -22.12 -15.76
CA GLN A 8 -14.42 -22.34 -17.14
C GLN A 8 -14.83 -21.19 -18.06
N ARG A 9 -16.08 -20.70 -17.94
CA ARG A 9 -16.57 -19.58 -18.73
C ARG A 9 -15.82 -18.28 -18.42
N ARG A 10 -15.60 -17.97 -17.14
CA ARG A 10 -14.80 -16.81 -16.70
C ARG A 10 -13.37 -16.88 -17.22
N THR A 11 -12.75 -18.04 -17.11
CA THR A 11 -11.38 -18.29 -17.61
C THR A 11 -11.30 -18.11 -19.13
N ALA A 12 -12.25 -18.69 -19.88
CA ALA A 12 -12.28 -18.57 -21.33
C ALA A 12 -12.42 -17.11 -21.78
N MET A 13 -13.32 -16.34 -21.15
CA MET A 13 -13.51 -14.92 -21.44
C MET A 13 -12.28 -14.07 -21.09
N PHE A 14 -11.71 -14.29 -19.90
CA PHE A 14 -10.52 -13.57 -19.45
C PHE A 14 -9.32 -13.83 -20.37
N MET A 15 -9.11 -15.09 -20.77
CA MET A 15 -7.99 -15.48 -21.63
C MET A 15 -8.17 -15.02 -23.08
N LYS A 16 -9.41 -14.94 -23.58
CA LYS A 16 -9.71 -14.45 -24.93
C LYS A 16 -9.24 -13.00 -25.13
N ASP A 17 -9.53 -12.15 -24.15
CA ASP A 17 -9.25 -10.71 -24.22
C ASP A 17 -7.98 -10.31 -23.47
N ARG A 18 -7.09 -11.25 -23.14
CA ARG A 18 -5.83 -10.92 -22.47
C ARG A 18 -4.97 -9.97 -23.29
N ILE A 19 -4.16 -9.18 -22.59
CA ILE A 19 -3.12 -8.37 -23.20
C ILE A 19 -1.97 -9.30 -23.61
N PRO A 20 -1.51 -9.24 -24.87
CA PRO A 20 -0.36 -10.03 -25.30
C PRO A 20 0.88 -9.65 -24.49
N LEU A 21 1.59 -10.65 -23.96
CA LEU A 21 2.79 -10.42 -23.14
C LEU A 21 3.85 -9.60 -23.88
N LYS A 22 4.03 -9.83 -25.19
CA LYS A 22 4.96 -9.07 -26.03
C LYS A 22 4.65 -7.57 -25.99
N VAL A 23 3.37 -7.19 -26.08
CA VAL A 23 2.96 -5.79 -26.03
C VAL A 23 3.26 -5.21 -24.66
N ALA A 24 2.93 -5.93 -23.57
CA ALA A 24 3.22 -5.48 -22.22
C ALA A 24 4.72 -5.26 -21.97
N VAL A 25 5.57 -6.21 -22.40
CA VAL A 25 7.04 -6.11 -22.25
C VAL A 25 7.60 -4.96 -23.08
N VAL A 26 7.17 -4.80 -24.34
CA VAL A 26 7.64 -3.69 -25.19
C VAL A 26 7.23 -2.35 -24.60
N CYS A 27 5.96 -2.18 -24.18
CA CYS A 27 5.50 -0.95 -23.53
C CYS A 27 6.27 -0.68 -22.24
N TYR A 28 6.53 -1.70 -21.42
CA TYR A 28 7.31 -1.54 -20.20
C TYR A 28 8.72 -1.05 -20.49
N VAL A 29 9.42 -1.67 -21.44
CA VAL A 29 10.80 -1.28 -21.81
C VAL A 29 10.82 0.15 -22.36
N VAL A 30 9.90 0.50 -23.25
CA VAL A 30 9.82 1.86 -23.83
C VAL A 30 9.57 2.90 -22.73
N LEU A 31 8.61 2.67 -21.84
CA LEU A 31 8.30 3.60 -20.75
C LEU A 31 9.44 3.67 -19.72
N ALA A 32 10.12 2.55 -19.45
CA ALA A 32 11.30 2.53 -18.58
C ALA A 32 12.45 3.35 -19.17
N ILE A 33 12.69 3.26 -20.49
CA ILE A 33 13.70 4.09 -21.18
C ILE A 33 13.33 5.57 -21.08
N VAL A 34 12.09 5.92 -21.38
CA VAL A 34 11.60 7.31 -21.28
C VAL A 34 11.81 7.84 -19.86
N SER A 35 11.41 7.08 -18.84
CA SER A 35 11.59 7.47 -17.44
C SER A 35 13.07 7.59 -17.04
N THR A 36 13.91 6.66 -17.48
CA THR A 36 15.37 6.67 -17.25
C THR A 36 16.05 7.92 -17.83
N ILE A 37 15.53 8.48 -18.92
CA ILE A 37 16.00 9.73 -19.52
C ILE A 37 15.36 10.95 -18.83
N SER A 38 14.06 10.90 -18.55
CA SER A 38 13.29 12.06 -18.08
C SER A 38 13.59 12.42 -16.63
N VAL A 39 13.70 11.42 -15.74
CA VAL A 39 13.88 11.65 -14.30
C VAL A 39 15.19 12.40 -13.98
N PRO A 40 16.34 12.07 -14.57
CA PRO A 40 17.58 12.85 -14.39
C PRO A 40 17.49 14.30 -14.88
N LEU A 41 16.64 14.61 -15.87
CA LEU A 41 16.44 15.98 -16.35
C LEU A 41 15.68 16.84 -15.32
N ILE A 42 14.78 16.22 -14.57
CA ILE A 42 14.00 16.88 -13.51
C ILE A 42 14.84 16.96 -12.22
N PHE A 43 15.56 15.89 -11.89
CA PHE A 43 16.38 15.77 -10.69
C PHE A 43 17.85 15.47 -11.07
N PRO A 44 18.69 16.49 -11.31
CA PRO A 44 20.05 16.30 -11.81
C PRO A 44 20.96 15.41 -10.94
N GLN A 45 20.67 15.30 -9.64
CA GLN A 45 21.41 14.45 -8.70
C GLN A 45 21.08 12.95 -8.91
N VAL A 46 19.95 12.64 -9.54
CA VAL A 46 19.51 11.27 -9.85
C VAL A 46 20.06 10.86 -11.19
N LYS A 47 21.22 10.21 -11.18
CA LYS A 47 21.83 9.67 -12.40
C LYS A 47 20.96 8.55 -13.01
N TRP A 48 21.01 8.44 -14.33
CA TRP A 48 20.20 7.50 -15.13
C TRP A 48 20.26 6.05 -14.61
N TYR A 49 21.42 5.60 -14.13
CA TYR A 49 21.59 4.22 -13.70
C TYR A 49 20.79 3.87 -12.44
N TYR A 50 20.51 4.83 -11.56
CA TYR A 50 19.64 4.59 -10.39
C TYR A 50 18.20 4.29 -10.84
N VAL A 51 17.71 5.06 -11.81
CA VAL A 51 16.38 4.87 -12.39
C VAL A 51 16.32 3.57 -13.18
N PHE A 52 17.33 3.29 -14.01
CA PHE A 52 17.40 2.05 -14.78
C PHE A 52 17.34 0.80 -13.89
N ILE A 53 18.13 0.77 -12.80
CA ILE A 53 18.13 -0.38 -11.87
C ILE A 53 16.82 -0.48 -11.11
N SER A 54 16.17 0.64 -10.76
CA SER A 54 14.86 0.58 -10.11
C SER A 54 13.82 -0.09 -11.02
N TYR A 55 13.83 0.18 -12.33
CA TYR A 55 12.99 -0.54 -13.31
C TYR A 55 13.38 -2.02 -13.50
N ILE A 56 14.62 -2.42 -13.25
CA ILE A 56 14.97 -3.85 -13.26
C ILE A 56 14.38 -4.56 -12.03
N MET A 57 14.46 -3.92 -10.86
CA MET A 57 14.01 -4.51 -9.59
C MET A 57 12.49 -4.46 -9.41
N ALA A 58 11.83 -3.41 -9.92
CA ALA A 58 10.43 -3.13 -9.64
C ALA A 58 9.45 -4.24 -10.07
N PRO A 59 9.61 -4.96 -11.20
CA PRO A 59 8.71 -6.06 -11.56
C PRO A 59 8.74 -7.21 -10.56
N VAL A 60 9.91 -7.52 -9.99
CA VAL A 60 10.04 -8.58 -8.97
C VAL A 60 9.29 -8.17 -7.71
N LEU A 61 9.51 -6.94 -7.24
CA LEU A 61 8.83 -6.41 -6.06
C LEU A 61 7.32 -6.22 -6.30
N GLY A 62 6.93 -5.81 -7.50
CA GLY A 62 5.54 -5.68 -7.92
C GLY A 62 4.83 -7.03 -7.92
N PHE A 63 5.46 -8.09 -8.43
CA PHE A 63 4.93 -9.45 -8.32
C PHE A 63 4.74 -9.88 -6.87
N CYS A 64 5.75 -9.67 -6.01
CA CYS A 64 5.64 -9.99 -4.59
C CYS A 64 4.50 -9.22 -3.91
N ASN A 65 4.34 -7.94 -4.22
CA ASN A 65 3.28 -7.11 -3.67
C ASN A 65 1.89 -7.50 -4.19
N ALA A 66 1.75 -7.76 -5.48
CA ALA A 66 0.48 -8.22 -6.07
C ALA A 66 0.07 -9.57 -5.49
N TYR A 67 1.01 -10.50 -5.29
CA TYR A 67 0.75 -11.77 -4.62
C TYR A 67 0.32 -11.56 -3.16
N GLY A 68 1.02 -10.69 -2.43
CA GLY A 68 0.68 -10.39 -1.04
C GLY A 68 -0.69 -9.73 -0.90
N CYS A 69 -0.95 -8.72 -1.72
CA CYS A 69 -2.26 -8.09 -1.83
C CYS A 69 -3.34 -9.12 -2.19
N GLY A 70 -3.06 -10.06 -3.10
CA GLY A 70 -3.99 -11.14 -3.43
C GLY A 70 -4.34 -12.05 -2.24
N LEU A 71 -3.44 -12.21 -1.27
CA LEU A 71 -3.65 -13.02 -0.07
C LEU A 71 -4.29 -12.25 1.09
N THR A 72 -3.92 -10.99 1.28
CA THR A 72 -4.29 -10.19 2.46
C THR A 72 -5.27 -9.06 2.18
N ASP A 73 -5.57 -8.81 0.90
CA ASP A 73 -6.29 -7.64 0.40
C ASP A 73 -5.61 -6.31 0.75
N TRP A 74 -4.27 -6.35 0.91
CA TRP A 74 -3.49 -5.18 1.32
C TRP A 74 -2.21 -4.99 0.50
N SER A 75 -2.03 -3.79 -0.04
CA SER A 75 -0.81 -3.39 -0.77
C SER A 75 0.26 -2.85 0.19
N LEU A 76 1.46 -3.44 0.16
CA LEU A 76 2.65 -2.98 0.88
C LEU A 76 3.57 -2.10 0.03
N ALA A 77 3.02 -1.42 -1.00
CA ALA A 77 3.79 -0.59 -1.91
C ALA A 77 4.65 0.47 -1.21
N SER A 78 4.13 1.09 -0.14
CA SER A 78 4.90 2.06 0.67
C SER A 78 6.10 1.43 1.37
N THR A 79 5.99 0.17 1.82
CA THR A 79 7.09 -0.58 2.45
C THR A 79 8.17 -0.91 1.42
N TYR A 80 7.79 -1.40 0.24
CA TYR A 80 8.74 -1.63 -0.86
C TYR A 80 9.40 -0.34 -1.33
N GLY A 81 8.65 0.76 -1.38
CA GLY A 81 9.18 2.10 -1.63
C GLY A 81 10.25 2.50 -0.62
N LYS A 82 9.97 2.35 0.68
CA LYS A 82 10.93 2.62 1.78
C LYS A 82 12.17 1.71 1.72
N LEU A 83 12.03 0.45 1.33
CA LEU A 83 13.20 -0.42 1.09
C LEU A 83 14.06 0.13 -0.04
N GLY A 84 13.44 0.51 -1.16
CA GLY A 84 14.13 1.20 -2.25
C GLY A 84 14.82 2.48 -1.77
N LEU A 85 14.12 3.30 -0.99
CA LEU A 85 14.65 4.52 -0.38
C LEU A 85 15.95 4.25 0.37
N PHE A 86 15.97 3.28 1.30
CA PHE A 86 17.18 2.96 2.06
C PHE A 86 18.33 2.50 1.17
N VAL A 87 18.07 1.58 0.23
CA VAL A 87 19.12 1.04 -0.66
C VAL A 87 19.70 2.12 -1.56
N PHE A 88 18.85 2.91 -2.23
CA PHE A 88 19.30 3.94 -3.17
C PHE A 88 19.91 5.15 -2.44
N SER A 89 19.39 5.53 -1.26
CA SER A 89 20.01 6.56 -0.41
C SER A 89 21.41 6.16 0.04
N ALA A 90 21.56 4.92 0.54
CA ALA A 90 22.85 4.41 1.01
C ALA A 90 23.85 4.30 -0.14
N TRP A 91 23.40 3.85 -1.31
CA TRP A 91 24.26 3.70 -2.48
C TRP A 91 24.76 5.04 -3.03
N ALA A 92 23.90 6.06 -3.08
CA ALA A 92 24.28 7.39 -3.55
C ALA A 92 25.14 8.19 -2.55
N GLY A 93 25.08 7.84 -1.26
CA GLY A 93 25.91 8.43 -0.21
C GLY A 93 25.60 9.91 0.06
N ALA A 94 26.52 10.60 0.73
CA ALA A 94 26.32 11.97 1.21
C ALA A 94 26.02 12.98 0.10
N ASN A 95 26.52 12.74 -1.11
CA ASN A 95 26.37 13.64 -2.25
C ASN A 95 25.07 13.37 -3.02
N GLY A 96 23.95 13.83 -2.44
CA GLY A 96 22.64 13.77 -3.08
C GLY A 96 21.82 12.51 -2.79
N GLY A 97 22.29 11.62 -1.91
CA GLY A 97 21.61 10.36 -1.63
C GLY A 97 20.21 10.52 -1.06
N VAL A 98 19.93 11.59 -0.30
CA VAL A 98 18.57 11.88 0.17
C VAL A 98 17.60 12.02 -1.00
N LEU A 99 17.98 12.80 -2.03
CA LEU A 99 17.12 13.01 -3.20
C LEU A 99 17.03 11.75 -4.06
N VAL A 100 18.15 11.05 -4.26
CA VAL A 100 18.18 9.78 -5.01
C VAL A 100 17.28 8.74 -4.38
N GLY A 101 17.33 8.58 -3.05
CA GLY A 101 16.47 7.66 -2.32
C GLY A 101 14.99 8.04 -2.40
N LEU A 102 14.66 9.32 -2.22
CA LEU A 102 13.26 9.80 -2.32
C LEU A 102 12.66 9.60 -3.71
N VAL A 103 13.41 9.94 -4.77
CA VAL A 103 12.95 9.74 -6.15
C VAL A 103 12.81 8.26 -6.48
N SER A 104 13.80 7.43 -6.10
CA SER A 104 13.75 5.98 -6.32
C SER A 104 12.62 5.33 -5.53
N CYS A 105 12.34 5.81 -4.32
CA CYS A 105 11.18 5.42 -3.51
C CYS A 105 9.87 5.67 -4.25
N GLY A 106 9.71 6.87 -4.81
CA GLY A 106 8.50 7.24 -5.57
C GLY A 106 8.30 6.35 -6.79
N VAL A 107 9.35 6.16 -7.59
CA VAL A 107 9.31 5.26 -8.76
C VAL A 107 8.92 3.85 -8.36
N MET A 108 9.57 3.30 -7.33
CA MET A 108 9.31 1.95 -6.84
C MET A 108 7.88 1.81 -6.32
N MET A 109 7.43 2.75 -5.49
CA MET A 109 6.11 2.73 -4.88
C MET A 109 4.99 2.76 -5.93
N VAL A 110 5.12 3.60 -6.97
CA VAL A 110 4.12 3.68 -8.05
C VAL A 110 4.04 2.39 -8.84
N ILE A 111 5.17 1.80 -9.23
CA ILE A 111 5.18 0.55 -10.02
C ILE A 111 4.59 -0.60 -9.18
N VAL A 112 5.02 -0.71 -7.93
CA VAL A 112 4.61 -1.78 -7.02
C VAL A 112 3.13 -1.65 -6.63
N SER A 113 2.62 -0.44 -6.41
CA SER A 113 1.19 -0.20 -6.16
C SER A 113 0.37 -0.57 -7.39
N CYS A 114 0.75 -0.04 -8.55
CA CYS A 114 0.01 -0.25 -9.81
C CYS A 114 -0.12 -1.74 -10.15
N SER A 115 0.91 -2.56 -9.86
CA SER A 115 0.81 -4.01 -10.06
C SER A 115 -0.22 -4.70 -9.15
N ALA A 116 -0.39 -4.24 -7.91
CA ALA A 116 -1.37 -4.80 -6.98
C ALA A 116 -2.79 -4.33 -7.34
N ASP A 117 -2.94 -3.04 -7.65
CA ASP A 117 -4.22 -2.43 -8.02
C ASP A 117 -4.75 -3.09 -9.32
N LEU A 118 -3.90 -3.23 -10.34
CA LEU A 118 -4.28 -3.87 -11.60
C LEU A 118 -4.62 -5.36 -11.41
N MET A 119 -4.01 -6.05 -10.45
CA MET A 119 -4.37 -7.43 -10.11
C MET A 119 -5.77 -7.51 -9.50
N GLN A 120 -6.13 -6.58 -8.61
CA GLN A 120 -7.49 -6.48 -8.05
C GLN A 120 -8.53 -6.09 -9.12
N ASP A 121 -8.19 -5.18 -10.02
CA ASP A 121 -9.04 -4.83 -11.15
C ASP A 121 -9.30 -6.04 -12.05
N PHE A 122 -8.25 -6.75 -12.45
CA PHE A 122 -8.39 -7.97 -13.26
C PHE A 122 -9.18 -9.07 -12.54
N LYS A 123 -9.05 -9.20 -11.22
CA LYS A 123 -9.89 -10.11 -10.43
C LYS A 123 -11.36 -9.69 -10.47
N THR A 124 -11.64 -8.40 -10.34
CA THR A 124 -13.00 -7.87 -10.48
C THR A 124 -13.55 -8.16 -11.88
N GLY A 125 -12.76 -7.91 -12.93
CA GLY A 125 -13.15 -8.19 -14.31
C GLY A 125 -13.39 -9.66 -14.58
N TYR A 126 -12.55 -10.53 -14.01
CA TYR A 126 -12.75 -11.98 -14.07
C TYR A 126 -14.07 -12.40 -13.43
N LEU A 127 -14.45 -11.80 -12.29
CA LEU A 127 -15.70 -12.11 -11.59
C LEU A 127 -16.93 -11.55 -12.31
N THR A 128 -16.83 -10.36 -12.93
CA THR A 128 -17.92 -9.68 -13.64
C THR A 128 -18.01 -10.04 -15.12
N LEU A 129 -17.12 -10.91 -15.63
CA LEU A 129 -16.99 -11.23 -17.06
C LEU A 129 -16.65 -9.99 -17.94
N SER A 130 -16.03 -8.97 -17.34
CA SER A 130 -15.58 -7.77 -18.06
C SER A 130 -14.27 -8.04 -18.82
N SER A 131 -14.08 -7.36 -19.94
CA SER A 131 -12.88 -7.50 -20.77
C SER A 131 -11.62 -6.96 -20.05
N PRO A 132 -10.54 -7.75 -19.88
CA PRO A 132 -9.29 -7.28 -19.27
C PRO A 132 -8.64 -6.14 -20.05
N ARG A 133 -8.80 -6.10 -21.38
CA ARG A 133 -8.34 -4.97 -22.21
C ARG A 133 -9.05 -3.68 -21.84
N SER A 134 -10.37 -3.73 -21.68
CA SER A 134 -11.14 -2.54 -21.29
C SER A 134 -10.69 -2.03 -19.93
N MET A 135 -10.45 -2.93 -18.96
CA MET A 135 -9.95 -2.54 -17.63
C MET A 135 -8.58 -1.87 -17.70
N PHE A 136 -7.65 -2.44 -18.47
CA PHE A 136 -6.34 -1.84 -18.67
C PHE A 136 -6.41 -0.47 -19.35
N VAL A 137 -7.25 -0.31 -20.38
CA VAL A 137 -7.45 0.99 -21.04
C VAL A 137 -8.04 2.01 -20.07
N SER A 138 -9.01 1.63 -19.25
CA SER A 138 -9.56 2.49 -18.19
C SER A 138 -8.47 2.91 -17.18
N GLN A 139 -7.61 1.98 -16.77
CA GLN A 139 -6.50 2.26 -15.86
C GLN A 139 -5.50 3.25 -16.48
N VAL A 140 -5.19 3.09 -17.77
CA VAL A 140 -4.32 4.03 -18.50
C VAL A 140 -4.95 5.42 -18.55
N ILE A 141 -6.24 5.52 -18.89
CA ILE A 141 -6.96 6.81 -18.91
C ILE A 141 -6.95 7.47 -17.53
N GLY A 142 -7.28 6.70 -16.49
CA GLY A 142 -7.26 7.18 -15.10
C GLY A 142 -5.86 7.64 -14.66
N THR A 143 -4.81 6.92 -15.06
CA THR A 143 -3.42 7.29 -14.79
C THR A 143 -3.05 8.61 -15.48
N VAL A 144 -3.41 8.77 -16.75
CA VAL A 144 -3.16 10.02 -17.51
C VAL A 144 -3.88 11.20 -16.87
N MET A 145 -5.15 11.02 -16.49
CA MET A 145 -5.90 12.04 -15.74
C MET A 145 -5.22 12.37 -14.41
N GLY A 146 -4.76 11.36 -13.67
CA GLY A 146 -4.04 11.52 -12.41
C GLY A 146 -2.74 12.31 -12.56
N CYS A 147 -1.97 12.06 -13.63
CA CYS A 147 -0.74 12.80 -13.94
C CYS A 147 -0.98 14.30 -14.17
N ILE A 148 -2.21 14.71 -14.51
CA ILE A 148 -2.57 16.12 -14.73
C ILE A 148 -3.23 16.69 -13.47
N ILE A 149 -4.26 16.03 -12.96
CA ILE A 149 -5.11 16.55 -11.88
C ILE A 149 -4.34 16.60 -10.55
N ALA A 150 -3.54 15.57 -10.23
CA ALA A 150 -2.85 15.52 -8.94
C ALA A 150 -1.79 16.63 -8.78
N PRO A 151 -0.88 16.87 -9.75
CA PRO A 151 0.06 17.99 -9.66
C PRO A 151 -0.62 19.36 -9.67
N LEU A 152 -1.68 19.56 -10.47
CA LEU A 152 -2.42 20.82 -10.49
C LEU A 152 -3.11 21.10 -9.15
N THR A 153 -3.74 20.09 -8.55
CA THR A 153 -4.34 20.20 -7.22
C THR A 153 -3.28 20.50 -6.17
N PHE A 154 -2.14 19.78 -6.20
CA PHE A 154 -1.03 20.07 -5.31
C PHE A 154 -0.52 21.51 -5.47
N TRP A 155 -0.34 21.98 -6.70
CA TRP A 155 0.15 23.33 -7.00
C TRP A 155 -0.83 24.42 -6.56
N LEU A 156 -2.14 24.18 -6.68
CA LEU A 156 -3.17 25.04 -6.14
C LEU A 156 -3.02 25.21 -4.62
N PHE A 157 -2.90 24.09 -3.88
CA PHE A 157 -2.71 24.13 -2.43
C PHE A 157 -1.37 24.77 -2.04
N TRP A 158 -0.30 24.44 -2.76
CA TRP A 158 1.04 24.96 -2.53
C TRP A 158 1.12 26.49 -2.68
N ASN A 159 0.37 27.07 -3.63
CA ASN A 159 0.34 28.52 -3.81
C ASN A 159 -0.68 29.22 -2.89
N ALA A 160 -1.80 28.57 -2.59
CA ALA A 160 -2.86 29.17 -1.78
C ALA A 160 -2.58 29.12 -0.27
N PHE A 161 -1.82 28.13 0.18
CA PHE A 161 -1.56 27.87 1.60
C PHE A 161 -0.07 27.63 1.86
N ASP A 162 0.36 27.89 3.10
CA ASP A 162 1.72 27.65 3.57
C ASP A 162 1.93 26.15 3.90
N VAL A 163 1.93 25.32 2.85
CA VAL A 163 2.04 23.86 2.96
C VAL A 163 3.41 23.47 3.50
N GLY A 164 3.42 22.72 4.60
CA GLY A 164 4.64 22.24 5.24
C GLY A 164 5.07 23.05 6.47
N ASN A 165 4.41 24.18 6.76
CA ASN A 165 4.66 24.92 8.00
C ASN A 165 4.23 24.09 9.23
N PRO A 166 5.13 23.78 10.19
CA PRO A 166 4.80 22.99 11.38
C PRO A 166 3.73 23.62 12.29
N GLN A 167 3.57 24.95 12.21
CA GLN A 167 2.61 25.73 12.96
C GLN A 167 1.34 26.04 12.15
N GLY A 168 1.35 25.77 10.85
CA GLY A 168 0.22 25.98 9.95
C GLY A 168 -0.82 24.86 10.00
N GLU A 169 -1.92 25.07 9.27
CA GLU A 169 -3.02 24.12 9.12
C GLU A 169 -2.60 22.93 8.24
N TYR A 170 -1.90 23.20 7.13
CA TYR A 170 -1.47 22.19 6.16
C TYR A 170 -0.05 21.69 6.42
N LYS A 171 0.12 20.97 7.52
CA LYS A 171 1.41 20.35 7.88
C LYS A 171 1.76 19.22 6.91
N ALA A 172 3.05 19.02 6.63
CA ALA A 172 3.55 17.93 5.78
C ALA A 172 4.32 16.87 6.59
N PRO A 173 3.69 16.19 7.57
CA PRO A 173 4.39 15.28 8.48
C PRO A 173 5.08 14.13 7.76
N TYR A 174 4.45 13.59 6.70
CA TYR A 174 5.05 12.52 5.90
C TYR A 174 6.30 12.97 5.14
N ALA A 175 6.35 14.21 4.64
CA ALA A 175 7.55 14.71 3.96
C ALA A 175 8.77 14.70 4.89
N ILE A 176 8.57 15.09 6.16
CA ILE A 176 9.60 15.04 7.19
C ILE A 176 10.02 13.59 7.46
N ILE A 177 9.06 12.69 7.68
CA ILE A 177 9.36 11.27 7.94
C ILE A 177 10.19 10.64 6.82
N TYR A 178 9.79 10.83 5.56
CA TYR A 178 10.51 10.26 4.42
C TYR A 178 11.89 10.90 4.23
N ARG A 179 12.03 12.21 4.49
CA ARG A 179 13.32 12.89 4.48
C ARG A 179 14.26 12.32 5.53
N GLU A 180 13.79 12.16 6.78
CA GLU A 180 14.61 11.60 7.86
C GLU A 180 15.01 10.14 7.59
N MET A 181 14.09 9.32 7.06
CA MET A 181 14.42 7.98 6.60
C MET A 181 15.52 7.99 5.53
N ALA A 182 15.46 8.94 4.60
CA ALA A 182 16.45 9.06 3.53
C ALA A 182 17.81 9.53 4.06
N THR A 183 17.82 10.43 5.04
CA THR A 183 19.03 10.84 5.78
C THR A 183 19.68 9.67 6.51
N ILE A 184 18.88 8.85 7.22
CA ILE A 184 19.37 7.62 7.86
C ILE A 184 19.95 6.67 6.81
N GLY A 185 19.27 6.51 5.67
CA GLY A 185 19.77 5.72 4.55
C GLY A 185 21.14 6.18 4.05
N VAL A 186 21.35 7.49 3.91
CA VAL A 186 22.65 8.08 3.51
C VAL A 186 23.76 7.80 4.52
N GLN A 187 23.45 7.84 5.81
CA GLN A 187 24.40 7.51 6.89
C GLN A 187 24.72 6.00 6.94
N GLY A 188 23.94 5.18 6.24
CA GLY A 188 24.11 3.74 6.13
C GLY A 188 23.70 2.98 7.39
N PHE A 189 24.05 1.70 7.42
CA PHE A 189 23.63 0.78 8.49
C PHE A 189 24.16 1.15 9.89
N GLY A 190 25.20 1.99 9.99
CA GLY A 190 25.75 2.47 11.25
C GLY A 190 24.85 3.46 12.00
N ALA A 191 23.89 4.08 11.31
CA ALA A 191 22.91 4.99 11.91
C ALA A 191 21.66 4.26 12.45
N LEU A 192 21.51 2.97 12.16
CA LEU A 192 20.38 2.19 12.68
C LEU A 192 20.55 1.89 14.18
N PRO A 193 19.45 1.75 14.93
CA PRO A 193 19.50 1.31 16.32
C PRO A 193 20.28 0.00 16.49
N LYS A 194 20.94 -0.16 17.65
CA LYS A 194 21.65 -1.39 18.00
C LYS A 194 20.71 -2.60 17.85
N HIS A 195 21.24 -3.68 17.27
CA HIS A 195 20.52 -4.93 16.96
C HIS A 195 19.40 -4.83 15.92
N CYS A 196 19.20 -3.69 15.25
CA CYS A 196 18.18 -3.57 14.21
C CYS A 196 18.38 -4.59 13.08
N LEU A 197 19.61 -4.73 12.57
CA LEU A 197 19.94 -5.71 11.54
C LEU A 197 19.84 -7.14 12.03
N ASP A 198 20.28 -7.41 13.26
CA ASP A 198 20.17 -8.74 13.89
C ASP A 198 18.69 -9.18 13.95
N MET A 199 17.80 -8.27 14.35
CA MET A 199 16.35 -8.49 14.33
C MET A 199 15.81 -8.68 12.92
N CYS A 200 16.23 -7.87 11.95
CA CYS A 200 15.82 -8.03 10.55
C CYS A 200 16.21 -9.41 9.99
N TYR A 201 17.45 -9.86 10.22
CA TYR A 201 17.89 -11.19 9.81
C TYR A 201 17.15 -12.29 10.56
N GLY A 202 16.93 -12.13 11.87
CA GLY A 202 16.16 -13.07 12.68
C GLY A 202 14.72 -13.25 12.18
N PHE A 203 14.01 -12.15 11.93
CA PHE A 203 12.65 -12.18 11.37
C PHE A 203 12.62 -12.70 9.93
N PHE A 204 13.62 -12.37 9.11
CA PHE A 204 13.71 -12.88 7.74
C PHE A 204 13.91 -14.40 7.71
N ILE A 205 14.87 -14.92 8.48
CA ILE A 205 15.10 -16.36 8.61
C ILE A 205 13.88 -17.04 9.23
N GLY A 206 13.29 -16.47 10.28
CA GLY A 206 12.06 -16.97 10.90
C GLY A 206 10.91 -17.07 9.90
N ALA A 207 10.69 -16.03 9.10
CA ALA A 207 9.66 -16.03 8.05
C ALA A 207 9.92 -17.08 6.96
N MET A 208 11.18 -17.27 6.55
CA MET A 208 11.56 -18.32 5.61
C MET A 208 11.28 -19.72 6.18
N LEU A 209 11.65 -19.96 7.43
CA LEU A 209 11.41 -21.25 8.11
C LEU A 209 9.91 -21.52 8.24
N VAL A 210 9.12 -20.54 8.67
CA VAL A 210 7.66 -20.68 8.79
C VAL A 210 7.03 -21.04 7.45
N ASN A 211 7.40 -20.35 6.36
CA ASN A 211 6.89 -20.67 5.03
C ASN A 211 7.35 -22.07 4.56
N PHE A 212 8.62 -22.44 4.80
CA PHE A 212 9.14 -23.76 4.43
C PHE A 212 8.42 -24.90 5.16
N ILE A 213 8.15 -24.74 6.46
CA ILE A 213 7.40 -25.70 7.28
C ILE A 213 5.94 -25.75 6.85
N ARG A 214 5.35 -24.63 6.43
CA ARG A 214 3.98 -24.60 5.92
C ARG A 214 3.86 -25.35 4.59
N ASP A 215 4.83 -25.22 3.69
CA ASP A 215 4.74 -25.72 2.32
C ASP A 215 5.16 -27.19 2.15
N LYS A 216 6.08 -27.73 2.97
CA LYS A 216 6.64 -29.09 2.78
C LYS A 216 6.10 -30.18 3.73
N PRO A 217 6.30 -30.14 5.06
CA PRO A 217 6.20 -31.35 5.88
C PRO A 217 4.81 -31.58 6.50
N LEU A 218 3.91 -30.59 6.47
CA LEU A 218 2.72 -30.59 7.32
C LEU A 218 1.45 -30.09 6.62
N LYS A 219 1.08 -30.61 5.43
CA LYS A 219 -0.21 -30.25 4.78
C LYS A 219 -1.43 -30.38 5.71
N LYS A 220 -1.40 -31.31 6.69
CA LYS A 220 -2.46 -31.44 7.72
C LYS A 220 -2.49 -30.28 8.73
N TRP A 221 -1.36 -29.66 9.03
CA TRP A 221 -1.24 -28.58 10.03
C TRP A 221 -0.99 -27.20 9.40
N ALA A 222 -0.79 -27.14 8.08
CA ALA A 222 -0.52 -25.90 7.33
C ALA A 222 -1.63 -24.84 7.48
N GLY A 223 -2.85 -25.25 7.81
CA GLY A 223 -3.96 -24.34 8.11
C GLY A 223 -3.84 -23.61 9.45
N TYR A 224 -3.02 -24.11 10.39
CA TYR A 224 -2.77 -23.49 11.70
C TYR A 224 -1.50 -22.64 11.72
N ILE A 225 -0.63 -22.79 10.71
CA ILE A 225 0.62 -22.03 10.62
C ILE A 225 0.29 -20.65 10.03
N PRO A 226 0.60 -19.55 10.74
CA PRO A 226 0.28 -18.23 10.27
C PRO A 226 1.12 -17.86 9.05
N ILE A 227 0.59 -16.98 8.21
CA ILE A 227 1.28 -16.48 7.02
C ILE A 227 2.14 -15.29 7.47
N PRO A 228 3.48 -15.36 7.40
CA PRO A 228 4.35 -14.27 7.88
C PRO A 228 4.02 -12.93 7.22
N MET A 229 3.65 -12.95 5.95
CA MET A 229 3.24 -11.77 5.19
C MET A 229 1.97 -11.10 5.78
N ALA A 230 0.98 -11.89 6.21
CA ALA A 230 -0.22 -11.36 6.86
C ALA A 230 0.09 -10.84 8.27
N MET A 231 0.98 -11.51 9.00
CA MET A 231 1.41 -11.09 10.33
C MET A 231 2.13 -9.74 10.30
N ALA A 232 2.90 -9.45 9.24
CA ALA A 232 3.71 -8.24 9.14
C ALA A 232 2.87 -6.94 9.01
N ILE A 233 1.65 -7.02 8.48
CA ILE A 233 0.80 -5.84 8.21
C ILE A 233 0.48 -5.05 9.51
N PRO A 234 -0.03 -5.68 10.59
CA PRO A 234 -0.15 -5.09 11.92
C PRO A 234 1.06 -4.33 12.44
N PHE A 235 2.27 -4.90 12.27
CA PHE A 235 3.50 -4.28 12.78
C PHE A 235 3.86 -3.01 12.01
N TYR A 236 3.33 -2.84 10.81
CA TYR A 236 3.57 -1.66 9.98
C TYR A 236 2.53 -0.56 10.18
N ILE A 237 1.25 -0.93 10.27
CA ILE A 237 0.13 0.02 10.35
C ILE A 237 -0.13 0.42 11.81
N GLY A 238 -0.09 -0.56 12.72
CA GLY A 238 -0.41 -0.38 14.12
C GLY A 238 -1.39 -1.43 14.64
N PRO A 239 -1.50 -1.56 15.97
CA PRO A 239 -2.30 -2.60 16.60
C PRO A 239 -3.82 -2.42 16.41
N TYR A 240 -4.29 -1.18 16.19
CA TYR A 240 -5.71 -0.90 15.96
C TYR A 240 -6.27 -1.71 14.79
N PHE A 241 -5.50 -1.79 13.70
CA PHE A 241 -5.88 -2.54 12.51
C PHE A 241 -6.09 -4.03 12.80
N THR A 242 -5.22 -4.63 13.63
CA THR A 242 -5.35 -6.04 14.05
C THR A 242 -6.61 -6.27 14.87
N ILE A 243 -6.93 -5.33 15.76
CA ILE A 243 -8.12 -5.39 16.60
C ILE A 243 -9.37 -5.34 15.72
N ASP A 244 -9.42 -4.40 14.77
CA ASP A 244 -10.54 -4.25 13.85
C ASP A 244 -10.73 -5.51 12.99
N MET A 245 -9.65 -6.05 12.42
CA MET A 245 -9.70 -7.31 11.66
C MET A 245 -10.16 -8.49 12.51
N PHE A 246 -9.71 -8.58 13.77
CA PHE A 246 -10.11 -9.64 14.69
C PHE A 246 -11.60 -9.55 15.00
N VAL A 247 -12.10 -8.37 15.36
CA VAL A 247 -13.52 -8.12 15.64
C VAL A 247 -14.37 -8.46 14.41
N GLY A 248 -13.99 -7.97 13.23
CA GLY A 248 -14.67 -8.30 11.97
C GLY A 248 -14.70 -9.81 11.69
N THR A 249 -13.58 -10.51 11.91
CA THR A 249 -13.48 -11.97 11.74
C THR A 249 -14.39 -12.73 12.70
N VAL A 250 -14.46 -12.31 13.97
CA VAL A 250 -15.36 -12.92 14.97
C VAL A 250 -16.82 -12.73 14.59
N ILE A 251 -17.21 -11.53 14.13
CA ILE A 251 -18.58 -11.25 13.67
C ILE A 251 -18.94 -12.17 12.49
N VAL A 252 -18.05 -12.28 11.50
CA VAL A 252 -18.26 -13.15 10.33
C VAL A 252 -18.32 -14.62 10.75
N TYR A 253 -17.47 -15.06 11.67
CA TYR A 253 -17.44 -16.44 12.16
C TYR A 253 -18.75 -16.82 12.87
N VAL A 254 -19.25 -15.98 13.78
CA VAL A 254 -20.54 -16.20 14.45
C VAL A 254 -21.68 -16.20 13.44
N TRP A 255 -21.68 -15.27 12.48
CA TRP A 255 -22.73 -15.23 11.45
C TRP A 255 -22.72 -16.48 10.56
N GLN A 256 -21.53 -16.98 10.17
CA GLN A 256 -21.41 -18.23 9.41
C GLN A 256 -21.94 -19.45 10.20
N LYS A 257 -21.73 -19.49 11.53
CA LYS A 257 -22.27 -20.54 12.41
C LYS A 257 -23.79 -20.49 12.53
N LEU A 258 -24.36 -19.29 12.58
CA LEU A 258 -25.82 -19.10 12.68
C LEU A 258 -26.53 -19.36 11.34
N ASN A 259 -26.02 -18.82 10.23
CA ASN A 259 -26.66 -18.95 8.93
C ASN A 259 -25.67 -18.82 7.76
N LEU A 260 -25.10 -19.95 7.34
CA LEU A 260 -24.10 -20.02 6.28
C LEU A 260 -24.58 -19.43 4.94
N LYS A 261 -25.85 -19.65 4.57
CA LYS A 261 -26.41 -19.17 3.29
C LYS A 261 -26.53 -17.65 3.25
N LYS A 262 -27.07 -17.05 4.33
CA LYS A 262 -27.17 -15.58 4.44
C LYS A 262 -25.79 -14.93 4.56
N ALA A 263 -24.89 -15.52 5.35
CA ALA A 263 -23.54 -14.99 5.55
C ALA A 263 -22.77 -14.88 4.22
N LYS A 264 -22.82 -15.90 3.35
CA LYS A 264 -22.14 -15.87 2.04
C LYS A 264 -22.59 -14.72 1.13
N LEU A 265 -23.84 -14.28 1.22
CA LEU A 265 -24.39 -13.23 0.36
C LEU A 265 -24.30 -11.84 1.00
N LEU A 266 -24.55 -11.74 2.31
CA LEU A 266 -24.69 -10.46 3.00
C LEU A 266 -23.38 -9.93 3.59
N VAL A 267 -22.40 -10.79 3.91
CA VAL A 267 -21.12 -10.35 4.47
C VAL A 267 -20.41 -9.36 3.54
N PRO A 268 -20.27 -9.61 2.21
CA PRO A 268 -19.67 -8.62 1.31
C PRO A 268 -20.43 -7.30 1.28
N ALA A 269 -21.78 -7.35 1.30
CA ALA A 269 -22.61 -6.15 1.30
C ALA A 269 -22.43 -5.32 2.58
N VAL A 270 -22.47 -5.95 3.75
CA VAL A 270 -22.25 -5.27 5.04
C VAL A 270 -20.84 -4.70 5.13
N ALA A 271 -19.82 -5.48 4.74
CA ALA A 271 -18.44 -5.01 4.71
C ALA A 271 -18.27 -3.78 3.80
N SER A 272 -18.84 -3.82 2.59
CA SER A 272 -18.83 -2.66 1.68
C SER A 272 -19.56 -1.44 2.26
N GLY A 273 -20.66 -1.66 3.00
CA GLY A 273 -21.40 -0.59 3.67
C GLY A 273 -20.61 0.07 4.79
N LEU A 274 -19.88 -0.71 5.59
CA LEU A 274 -19.00 -0.18 6.65
C LEU A 274 -17.83 0.62 6.07
N ILE A 275 -17.18 0.12 5.01
CA ILE A 275 -16.08 0.82 4.32
C ILE A 275 -16.59 2.12 3.68
N CYS A 276 -17.74 2.06 2.98
CA CYS A 276 -18.36 3.24 2.38
C CYS A 276 -18.79 4.26 3.43
N GLY A 277 -19.34 3.79 4.56
CA GLY A 277 -19.77 4.63 5.67
C GLY A 277 -18.62 5.45 6.27
N ASP A 278 -17.46 4.83 6.46
CA ASP A 278 -16.24 5.52 6.91
C ASP A 278 -15.76 6.59 5.90
N GLY A 279 -15.83 6.28 4.61
CA GLY A 279 -15.54 7.24 3.53
C GLY A 279 -16.49 8.44 3.53
N ILE A 280 -17.80 8.21 3.68
CA ILE A 280 -18.81 9.29 3.78
C ILE A 280 -18.56 10.16 5.02
N TRP A 281 -18.23 9.55 6.16
CA TRP A 281 -17.91 10.29 7.37
C TRP A 281 -16.66 11.16 7.21
N THR A 282 -15.64 10.67 6.52
CA THR A 282 -14.42 11.43 6.20
C THR A 282 -14.75 12.66 5.34
N LEU A 283 -15.64 12.53 4.36
CA LEU A 283 -16.11 13.67 3.55
C LEU A 283 -16.83 14.73 4.41
N ILE A 284 -17.76 14.30 5.26
CA ILE A 284 -18.47 15.19 6.19
C ILE A 284 -17.47 15.90 7.11
N SER A 285 -16.50 15.17 7.64
CA SER A 285 -15.45 15.69 8.52
C SER A 285 -14.58 16.72 7.79
N ALA A 286 -14.23 16.48 6.53
CA ALA A 286 -13.51 17.43 5.69
C ALA A 286 -14.34 18.71 5.43
N ILE A 287 -15.64 18.59 5.17
CA ILE A 287 -16.54 19.75 5.01
C ILE A 287 -16.63 20.57 6.30
N LEU A 288 -16.76 19.90 7.46
CA LEU A 288 -16.78 20.57 8.77
C LEU A 288 -15.46 21.30 9.05
N ALA A 289 -14.32 20.67 8.72
CA ALA A 289 -13.00 21.27 8.83
C ALA A 289 -12.86 22.50 7.93
N LEU A 290 -13.28 22.42 6.66
CA LEU A 290 -13.28 23.55 5.72
C LEU A 290 -14.19 24.70 6.20
N ALA A 291 -15.32 24.38 6.83
CA ALA A 291 -16.22 25.36 7.43
C ALA A 291 -15.69 25.93 8.76
N LYS A 292 -14.50 25.53 9.22
CA LYS A 292 -13.90 25.86 10.52
C LYS A 292 -14.84 25.62 11.71
N LYS A 293 -15.76 24.67 11.56
CA LYS A 293 -16.68 24.28 12.64
C LYS A 293 -16.01 23.19 13.46
N ALA A 294 -16.00 23.36 14.78
CA ALA A 294 -15.54 22.32 15.69
C ALA A 294 -16.36 21.04 15.50
N ALA A 295 -15.70 19.89 15.64
CA ALA A 295 -16.40 18.61 15.63
C ALA A 295 -17.48 18.62 16.73
N PRO A 296 -18.70 18.12 16.46
CA PRO A 296 -19.79 18.10 17.44
C PRO A 296 -19.47 17.21 18.65
N LEU A 297 -18.46 16.33 18.55
CA LEU A 297 -17.91 15.51 19.62
C LEU A 297 -16.38 15.47 19.49
N CYS A 298 -15.67 15.97 20.50
CA CYS A 298 -14.23 15.74 20.68
C CYS A 298 -14.05 14.71 21.80
N MET A 299 -13.57 13.52 21.45
CA MET A 299 -13.11 12.52 22.42
C MET A 299 -11.59 12.60 22.53
N THR A 300 -11.10 12.90 23.73
CA THR A 300 -9.66 12.90 24.04
C THR A 300 -9.40 11.81 25.06
N PHE A 301 -8.56 10.83 24.72
CA PHE A 301 -8.12 9.80 25.65
C PHE A 301 -6.88 10.31 26.39
N LEU A 302 -7.08 10.76 27.62
CA LEU A 302 -6.01 11.22 28.50
C LEU A 302 -5.54 10.08 29.41
N PRO A 303 -4.23 9.98 29.71
CA PRO A 303 -3.77 9.15 30.81
C PRO A 303 -4.49 9.57 32.11
N SER A 304 -4.90 8.62 32.96
CA SER A 304 -5.69 8.92 34.17
C SER A 304 -5.07 10.02 35.03
N LYS A 305 -3.73 10.04 35.18
CA LYS A 305 -3.02 11.10 35.89
C LYS A 305 -3.28 12.49 35.32
N THR A 306 -3.35 12.62 34.01
CA THR A 306 -3.61 13.89 33.32
C THR A 306 -5.08 14.29 33.42
N ALA A 307 -6.01 13.32 33.38
CA ALA A 307 -7.43 13.58 33.60
C ALA A 307 -7.73 14.03 35.04
N ASP A 308 -7.08 13.41 36.03
CA ASP A 308 -7.17 13.77 37.44
C ASP A 308 -6.64 15.20 37.69
N HIS A 309 -5.50 15.56 37.09
CA HIS A 309 -4.95 16.91 37.15
C HIS A 309 -5.85 17.98 36.49
N MET A 310 -6.69 17.58 35.54
CA MET A 310 -7.63 18.47 34.85
C MET A 310 -9.03 18.50 35.49
N GLY A 311 -9.25 17.75 36.58
CA GLY A 311 -10.53 17.72 37.29
C GLY A 311 -11.69 17.16 36.47
N LEU A 312 -11.41 16.32 35.47
CA LEU A 312 -12.43 15.71 34.63
C LEU A 312 -13.09 14.54 35.37
N PRO A 313 -14.41 14.34 35.24
CA PRO A 313 -15.10 13.24 35.90
C PRO A 313 -14.57 11.90 35.39
N ALA A 314 -14.28 10.98 36.32
CA ALA A 314 -13.96 9.60 35.99
C ALA A 314 -15.23 8.92 35.47
N TYR A 315 -15.25 8.59 34.18
CA TYR A 315 -16.17 7.62 33.60
C TYR A 315 -15.44 6.30 33.36
#